data_AF-A0A813XVN7-F1
#
_entry.id   AF-A0A813XVN7-F1
#
_cell.length_a   1.000
_cell.length_b   1.000
_cell.length_c   1.000
_cell.angle_alpha   90.00
_cell.angle_beta   90.00
_cell.angle_gamma   90.00
#
_symmetry.space_group_name_H-M   'P 1'
#
loop_
_entity.id
_entity.type
_entity.pdbx_description
1 polymer ?
#
loop_
_entity_poly.entity_id
_entity_poly.type
_entity_poly.pdbx_seq_one_letter_code
_entity_poly.pdbx_strand_id
1 'polypeptide(L)'
;MCQMVLFNRTSHLCSLLSEIDLGKNSTFVNSSVISTTTISVNPSCIAIIPSISTTWTCVNTSSTINNGGILKLYIKQNLFVPANNNADITAYLEANSHLSAGNDGALKVYLESNATLTTMNGNAMTLYLGINSQVISSNSGPVTAYLESGAKLTLSNCGSVIAYLKTNSQISLSDGGSINVYYDNDTIRTYSNNGGISETLCPSIIFDYSNMSPRGC
;
A
#
# COMPACT_ATOMS: atom_id res chain seq x y z
N MET A 1 23.58 -2.77 -17.57
CA MET A 1 24.28 -2.26 -16.39
C MET A 1 23.23 -2.17 -15.30
N CYS A 2 23.24 -3.12 -14.36
CA CYS A 2 22.49 -3.03 -13.11
C CYS A 2 23.36 -2.25 -12.13
N GLN A 3 22.82 -1.22 -11.49
CA GLN A 3 23.58 -0.45 -10.52
C GLN A 3 23.03 -0.61 -9.12
N MET A 4 23.93 -0.86 -8.16
CA MET A 4 23.60 -1.08 -6.75
C MET A 4 24.19 0.04 -5.91
N VAL A 5 23.37 0.59 -5.01
CA VAL A 5 23.74 1.69 -4.11
C VAL A 5 23.28 1.34 -2.70
N LEU A 6 24.21 1.33 -1.73
CA LEU A 6 23.89 1.15 -0.30
C LEU A 6 23.92 2.48 0.43
N PHE A 7 22.89 2.85 1.21
CA PHE A 7 22.98 3.96 2.18
C PHE A 7 22.12 3.85 3.45
N ASN A 8 22.47 4.71 4.42
CA ASN A 8 22.30 4.70 5.90
C ASN A 8 21.04 5.48 6.42
N ARG A 9 20.73 5.39 7.71
CA ARG A 9 19.45 4.93 8.30
C ARG A 9 18.64 5.94 9.16
N THR A 10 18.71 7.27 8.98
CA THR A 10 18.18 8.20 10.03
C THR A 10 17.05 9.16 9.66
N SER A 11 16.59 9.26 8.41
CA SER A 11 15.78 10.45 8.04
C SER A 11 14.42 10.20 7.39
N HIS A 12 13.99 8.95 7.13
CA HIS A 12 12.86 8.70 6.20
C HIS A 12 13.03 9.41 4.83
N LEU A 13 14.25 9.85 4.49
CA LEU A 13 14.58 10.45 3.21
C LEU A 13 15.31 9.40 2.38
N CYS A 14 14.73 9.04 1.25
CA CYS A 14 15.45 8.32 0.21
C CYS A 14 16.43 9.30 -0.48
N SER A 15 17.69 9.35 -0.04
CA SER A 15 18.74 10.12 -0.72
C SER A 15 19.42 9.29 -1.81
N LEU A 16 19.62 9.92 -2.97
CA LEU A 16 20.28 9.37 -4.16
C LEU A 16 21.80 9.36 -3.92
N LEU A 17 22.39 8.17 -3.87
CA LEU A 17 23.84 8.02 -3.76
C LEU A 17 24.35 7.16 -4.93
N SER A 18 25.62 7.30 -5.25
CA SER A 18 26.20 7.11 -6.59
C SER A 18 26.10 5.72 -7.24
N GLU A 19 26.03 5.74 -8.57
CA GLU A 19 26.05 4.65 -9.55
C GLU A 19 27.23 3.64 -9.43
N ILE A 20 26.97 2.31 -9.49
CA ILE A 20 28.00 1.25 -9.65
C ILE A 20 27.60 0.25 -10.73
N ASP A 21 28.31 0.18 -11.84
CA ASP A 21 28.02 -0.70 -12.98
C ASP A 21 28.23 -2.21 -12.72
N LEU A 22 27.16 -3.02 -12.83
CA LEU A 22 27.22 -4.48 -12.90
C LEU A 22 26.58 -5.01 -14.20
N GLY A 23 27.24 -5.98 -14.85
CA GLY A 23 26.87 -6.54 -16.15
C GLY A 23 25.47 -7.17 -16.24
N LYS A 24 25.05 -7.46 -17.49
CA LYS A 24 23.67 -7.73 -17.93
C LYS A 24 22.93 -8.95 -17.33
N ASN A 25 23.56 -9.79 -16.50
CA ASN A 25 22.95 -11.00 -15.91
C ASN A 25 23.31 -11.16 -14.43
N SER A 26 22.83 -10.26 -13.57
CA SER A 26 23.10 -10.33 -12.13
C SER A 26 21.88 -10.86 -11.37
N THR A 27 21.95 -12.10 -10.88
CA THR A 27 21.01 -12.66 -9.88
C THR A 27 21.55 -12.39 -8.48
N PHE A 28 20.77 -11.72 -7.62
CA PHE A 28 21.12 -11.56 -6.22
C PHE A 28 20.64 -12.76 -5.41
N VAL A 29 21.58 -13.49 -4.81
CA VAL A 29 21.32 -14.53 -3.82
C VAL A 29 22.00 -14.14 -2.52
N ASN A 30 21.18 -14.00 -1.47
CA ASN A 30 21.52 -14.03 -0.05
C ASN A 30 22.50 -12.97 0.48
N SER A 31 21.98 -12.06 1.30
CA SER A 31 22.77 -11.41 2.34
C SER A 31 21.85 -11.11 3.52
N SER A 32 22.08 -11.83 4.60
CA SER A 32 21.56 -11.52 5.92
C SER A 32 22.31 -10.29 6.44
N VAL A 33 21.55 -9.30 6.92
CA VAL A 33 22.02 -8.06 7.59
C VAL A 33 22.49 -6.94 6.66
N ILE A 34 21.53 -6.17 6.11
CA ILE A 34 21.78 -4.79 5.64
C ILE A 34 20.60 -3.90 6.03
N SER A 35 20.87 -2.71 6.58
CA SER A 35 19.92 -1.94 7.38
C SER A 35 18.89 -1.11 6.59
N THR A 36 19.06 -1.03 5.27
CA THR A 36 18.22 -0.36 4.26
C THR A 36 18.81 -0.76 2.90
N THR A 37 18.05 -1.42 2.02
CA THR A 37 18.51 -1.78 0.67
C THR A 37 17.75 -0.93 -0.34
N THR A 38 18.46 -0.09 -1.08
CA THR A 38 17.89 0.57 -2.28
C THR A 38 18.08 -0.38 -3.44
N ILE A 39 16.99 -0.84 -4.04
CA ILE A 39 17.05 -1.71 -5.22
C ILE A 39 16.66 -0.88 -6.43
N SER A 40 17.65 -0.49 -7.22
CA SER A 40 17.47 0.11 -8.54
C SER A 40 17.54 -0.99 -9.59
N VAL A 41 16.40 -1.59 -9.91
CA VAL A 41 16.31 -2.53 -11.03
C VAL A 41 15.92 -1.79 -12.30
N ASN A 42 16.60 -2.12 -13.41
CA ASN A 42 16.19 -1.75 -14.75
C ASN A 42 14.76 -2.29 -14.99
N PRO A 43 13.91 -1.67 -15.84
CA PRO A 43 12.59 -2.22 -16.20
C PRO A 43 12.59 -3.68 -16.70
N SER A 44 13.76 -4.28 -16.99
CA SER A 44 13.94 -5.70 -17.30
C SER A 44 14.43 -6.59 -16.14
N CYS A 45 14.54 -6.08 -14.92
CA CYS A 45 15.17 -6.78 -13.80
C CYS A 45 14.16 -7.10 -12.68
N ILE A 46 14.25 -8.32 -12.15
CA ILE A 46 13.45 -8.81 -11.01
C ILE A 46 14.27 -8.59 -9.74
N ALA A 47 13.68 -7.87 -8.78
CA ALA A 47 14.24 -7.74 -7.44
C ALA A 47 13.72 -8.89 -6.56
N ILE A 48 14.60 -9.82 -6.17
CA ILE A 48 14.30 -10.83 -5.16
C ILE A 48 14.81 -10.31 -3.82
N ILE A 49 13.87 -9.92 -2.95
CA ILE A 49 14.17 -9.44 -1.60
C ILE A 49 14.10 -10.66 -0.65
N PRO A 50 15.06 -10.87 0.27
CA PRO A 50 15.02 -12.00 1.18
C PRO A 50 13.78 -11.99 2.10
N SER A 51 13.39 -13.19 2.52
CA SER A 51 12.10 -13.54 3.13
C SER A 51 11.83 -13.02 4.57
N ILE A 52 12.73 -12.23 5.15
CA ILE A 52 12.59 -11.76 6.55
C ILE A 52 13.02 -10.31 6.73
N SER A 53 12.72 -9.45 5.77
CA SER A 53 13.11 -8.03 5.86
C SER A 53 12.27 -7.28 6.89
N THR A 54 12.80 -7.12 8.10
CA THR A 54 12.28 -6.15 9.08
C THR A 54 12.50 -4.70 8.65
N THR A 55 13.32 -4.48 7.61
CA THR A 55 13.75 -3.20 7.07
C THR A 55 12.95 -2.76 5.86
N TRP A 56 12.85 -1.43 5.67
CA TRP A 56 12.25 -0.85 4.47
C TRP A 56 13.17 -1.03 3.25
N THR A 57 12.59 -1.46 2.13
CA THR A 57 13.23 -1.47 0.82
C THR A 57 12.78 -0.24 0.06
N CYS A 58 13.73 0.59 -0.35
CA CYS A 58 13.45 1.77 -1.14
C CYS A 58 13.44 1.40 -2.62
N VAL A 59 12.33 1.71 -3.29
CA VAL A 59 12.13 1.48 -4.72
C VAL A 59 12.18 2.85 -5.40
N ASN A 60 13.26 3.09 -6.14
CA ASN A 60 13.52 4.34 -6.86
C ASN A 60 13.46 4.18 -8.39
N THR A 61 13.24 2.95 -8.88
CA THR A 61 12.99 2.64 -10.29
C THR A 61 11.88 1.60 -10.41
N SER A 62 11.19 1.58 -11.56
CA SER A 62 10.13 0.60 -11.81
C SER A 62 10.70 -0.83 -11.79
N SER A 63 10.16 -1.65 -10.90
CA SER A 63 10.69 -2.97 -10.51
C SER A 63 9.56 -3.99 -10.48
N THR A 64 9.82 -5.25 -10.84
CA THR A 64 8.99 -6.35 -10.32
C THR A 64 9.60 -6.92 -9.05
N ILE A 65 8.81 -7.00 -7.98
CA ILE A 65 9.24 -7.54 -6.68
C ILE A 65 8.52 -8.86 -6.44
N ASN A 66 9.25 -9.95 -6.24
CA ASN A 66 8.69 -11.22 -5.77
C ASN A 66 9.36 -11.61 -4.46
N ASN A 67 8.57 -11.80 -3.40
CA ASN A 67 9.06 -12.21 -2.09
C ASN A 67 8.15 -13.35 -1.55
N GLY A 68 8.69 -14.19 -0.67
CA GLY A 68 7.94 -15.25 0.02
C GLY A 68 7.78 -14.97 1.52
N GLY A 69 8.04 -13.74 1.94
CA GLY A 69 8.25 -13.35 3.33
C GLY A 69 7.90 -11.88 3.57
N ILE A 70 8.07 -11.42 4.82
CA ILE A 70 7.56 -10.08 5.19
C ILE A 70 8.31 -9.00 4.40
N LEU A 71 7.55 -8.12 3.77
CA LEU A 71 8.04 -7.08 2.88
C LEU A 71 7.64 -5.69 3.39
N LYS A 72 8.60 -4.77 3.46
CA LYS A 72 8.34 -3.34 3.69
C LYS A 72 8.85 -2.53 2.50
N LEU A 73 7.97 -1.80 1.82
CA LEU A 73 8.28 -1.06 0.59
C LEU A 73 8.10 0.43 0.77
N TYR A 74 9.10 1.21 0.39
CA TYR A 74 8.98 2.65 0.22
C TYR A 74 9.12 2.97 -1.28
N ILE A 75 8.04 3.38 -1.92
CA ILE A 75 7.97 3.63 -3.36
C ILE A 75 7.98 5.13 -3.60
N LYS A 76 8.98 5.59 -4.37
CA LYS A 76 9.10 6.99 -4.75
C LYS A 76 8.04 7.46 -5.73
N GLN A 77 7.87 8.78 -5.78
CA GLN A 77 6.97 9.48 -6.67
C GLN A 77 7.15 9.06 -8.13
N ASN A 78 6.04 9.01 -8.87
CA ASN A 78 6.00 8.70 -10.31
C ASN A 78 6.55 7.32 -10.71
N LEU A 79 6.59 6.35 -9.79
CA LEU A 79 7.00 4.98 -10.09
C LEU A 79 5.81 4.04 -10.23
N PHE A 80 5.96 3.04 -11.09
CA PHE A 80 5.06 1.90 -11.19
C PHE A 80 5.78 0.64 -10.74
N VAL A 81 5.25 -0.03 -9.72
CA VAL A 81 5.88 -1.20 -9.09
C VAL A 81 4.88 -2.35 -9.06
N PRO A 82 5.03 -3.37 -9.90
CA PRO A 82 4.37 -4.66 -9.70
C PRO A 82 5.06 -5.46 -8.57
N ALA A 83 4.29 -6.02 -7.66
CA ALA A 83 4.79 -6.85 -6.56
C ALA A 83 3.91 -8.09 -6.37
N ASN A 84 4.50 -9.26 -6.14
CA ASN A 84 3.77 -10.43 -5.65
C ASN A 84 4.44 -10.95 -4.38
N ASN A 85 3.63 -11.24 -3.36
CA ASN A 85 4.14 -11.75 -2.09
C ASN A 85 3.16 -12.75 -1.48
N ASN A 86 3.68 -13.79 -0.84
CA ASN A 86 2.82 -14.76 -0.15
C ASN A 86 2.70 -14.47 1.36
N ALA A 87 3.37 -13.43 1.84
CA ALA A 87 3.45 -13.05 3.24
C ALA A 87 3.08 -11.57 3.42
N ASP A 88 3.23 -11.02 4.62
CA ASP A 88 2.76 -9.66 4.88
C ASP A 88 3.51 -8.59 4.09
N ILE A 89 2.78 -7.61 3.56
CA ILE A 89 3.34 -6.40 2.93
C ILE A 89 2.95 -5.18 3.76
N THR A 90 3.93 -4.32 4.05
CA THR A 90 3.70 -2.92 4.42
C THR A 90 4.27 -2.02 3.33
N ALA A 91 3.46 -1.13 2.73
CA ALA A 91 3.91 -0.24 1.68
C ALA A 91 3.62 1.24 2.01
N TYR A 92 4.56 2.10 1.65
CA TYR A 92 4.41 3.55 1.61
C TYR A 92 4.65 4.01 0.18
N LEU A 93 3.71 4.78 -0.35
CA LEU A 93 3.73 5.28 -1.71
C LEU A 93 3.75 6.81 -1.67
N GLU A 94 4.84 7.42 -2.16
CA GLU A 94 4.91 8.86 -2.39
C GLU A 94 3.92 9.29 -3.50
N ALA A 95 3.68 10.59 -3.59
CA ALA A 95 2.71 11.16 -4.52
C ALA A 95 2.88 10.68 -5.98
N ASN A 96 1.74 10.44 -6.65
CA ASN A 96 1.67 9.97 -8.04
C ASN A 96 2.37 8.63 -8.33
N SER A 97 2.70 7.83 -7.32
CA SER A 97 3.22 6.47 -7.52
C SER A 97 2.10 5.44 -7.62
N HIS A 98 2.43 4.26 -8.16
CA HIS A 98 1.50 3.16 -8.34
C HIS A 98 2.11 1.83 -7.89
N LEU A 99 1.37 1.08 -7.08
CA LEU A 99 1.68 -0.29 -6.70
C LEU A 99 0.60 -1.21 -7.27
N SER A 100 1.03 -2.24 -8.01
CA SER A 100 0.17 -3.35 -8.42
C SER A 100 0.58 -4.59 -7.65
N ALA A 101 -0.25 -5.07 -6.72
CA ALA A 101 0.15 -6.13 -5.78
C ALA A 101 -0.75 -7.37 -5.82
N GLY A 102 -0.18 -8.56 -6.00
CA GLY A 102 -0.80 -9.84 -5.65
C GLY A 102 -0.29 -10.31 -4.29
N ASN A 103 -1.16 -10.49 -3.30
CA ASN A 103 -0.72 -10.77 -1.95
C ASN A 103 -1.59 -11.80 -1.20
N ASP A 104 -0.98 -12.83 -0.60
CA ASP A 104 -1.72 -13.81 0.22
C ASP A 104 -1.63 -13.51 1.73
N GLY A 105 -0.65 -12.70 2.14
CA GLY A 105 -0.48 -12.25 3.53
C GLY A 105 -1.36 -11.04 3.89
N ALA A 106 -1.17 -10.48 5.08
CA ALA A 106 -1.80 -9.22 5.45
C ALA A 106 -1.18 -8.06 4.67
N LEU A 107 -2.01 -7.10 4.27
CA LEU A 107 -1.57 -5.93 3.50
C LEU A 107 -1.83 -4.64 4.28
N LYS A 108 -0.80 -3.82 4.45
CA LYS A 108 -0.89 -2.48 5.04
C LYS A 108 -0.31 -1.45 4.09
N VAL A 109 -1.11 -0.46 3.66
CA VAL A 109 -0.66 0.53 2.66
C VAL A 109 -0.97 1.96 3.10
N TYR A 110 0.02 2.82 2.92
CA TYR A 110 -0.07 4.27 3.06
C TYR A 110 0.14 4.90 1.68
N LEU A 111 -0.88 5.62 1.18
CA LEU A 111 -0.84 6.33 -0.08
C LEU A 111 -0.77 7.84 0.19
N GLU A 112 0.27 8.51 -0.31
CA GLU A 112 0.26 9.96 -0.43
C GLU A 112 -0.68 10.44 -1.55
N SER A 113 -0.72 11.76 -1.73
CA SER A 113 -1.60 12.41 -2.70
C SER A 113 -1.47 11.85 -4.10
N ASN A 114 -2.61 11.54 -4.73
CA ASN A 114 -2.71 10.96 -6.08
C ASN A 114 -1.97 9.61 -6.29
N ALA A 115 -1.49 8.96 -5.23
CA ALA A 115 -0.93 7.61 -5.36
C ALA A 115 -2.05 6.58 -5.58
N THR A 116 -1.73 5.48 -6.25
CA THR A 116 -2.69 4.45 -6.64
C THR A 116 -2.24 3.06 -6.23
N LEU A 117 -3.19 2.25 -5.75
CA LEU A 117 -2.98 0.82 -5.50
C LEU A 117 -4.00 0.01 -6.31
N THR A 118 -3.51 -0.96 -7.06
CA THR A 118 -4.33 -2.05 -7.60
C THR A 118 -3.90 -3.33 -6.92
N THR A 119 -4.80 -4.08 -6.29
CA THR A 119 -4.38 -5.30 -5.60
C THR A 119 -5.42 -6.41 -5.54
N MET A 120 -4.94 -7.65 -5.65
CA MET A 120 -5.67 -8.84 -5.24
C MET A 120 -5.05 -9.31 -3.94
N ASN A 121 -5.83 -9.35 -2.86
CA ASN A 121 -5.32 -9.72 -1.54
C ASN A 121 -6.18 -10.81 -0.89
N GLY A 122 -5.53 -11.89 -0.44
CA GLY A 122 -6.23 -13.04 0.15
C GLY A 122 -6.67 -12.83 1.61
N ASN A 123 -6.21 -11.76 2.26
CA ASN A 123 -6.19 -11.66 3.72
C ASN A 123 -6.66 -10.29 4.24
N ALA A 124 -6.38 -9.99 5.50
CA ALA A 124 -6.69 -8.71 6.11
C ALA A 124 -5.95 -7.55 5.41
N MET A 125 -6.66 -6.43 5.24
CA MET A 125 -6.11 -5.21 4.64
C MET A 125 -6.34 -3.99 5.53
N THR A 126 -5.31 -3.15 5.69
CA THR A 126 -5.41 -1.83 6.30
C THR A 126 -4.92 -0.76 5.33
N LEU A 127 -5.76 0.22 5.05
CA LEU A 127 -5.51 1.24 4.03
C LEU A 127 -5.59 2.65 4.60
N TYR A 128 -4.58 3.46 4.30
CA TYR A 128 -4.57 4.90 4.58
C TYR A 128 -4.40 5.64 3.27
N LEU A 129 -5.46 6.31 2.83
CA LEU A 129 -5.55 6.98 1.54
C LEU A 129 -5.45 8.48 1.74
N GLY A 130 -4.34 9.06 1.29
CA GLY A 130 -4.15 10.51 1.20
C GLY A 130 -5.05 11.15 0.16
N ILE A 131 -4.95 12.48 0.03
CA ILE A 131 -5.83 13.30 -0.81
C ILE A 131 -5.83 12.80 -2.26
N ASN A 132 -7.03 12.59 -2.83
CA ASN A 132 -7.22 12.11 -4.20
C ASN A 132 -6.53 10.77 -4.56
N SER A 133 -6.01 10.03 -3.58
CA SER A 133 -5.44 8.70 -3.82
C SER A 133 -6.54 7.70 -4.16
N GLN A 134 -6.16 6.61 -4.83
CA GLN A 134 -7.11 5.62 -5.31
C GLN A 134 -6.67 4.20 -4.99
N VAL A 135 -7.63 3.39 -4.53
CA VAL A 135 -7.45 1.94 -4.40
C VAL A 135 -8.53 1.22 -5.20
N ILE A 136 -8.11 0.23 -5.98
CA ILE A 136 -8.99 -0.77 -6.58
C ILE A 136 -8.51 -2.13 -6.11
N SER A 137 -9.36 -2.88 -5.43
CA SER A 137 -8.97 -4.19 -4.92
C SER A 137 -10.07 -5.24 -4.97
N SER A 138 -9.67 -6.49 -5.21
CA SER A 138 -10.43 -7.66 -4.78
C SER A 138 -9.77 -8.25 -3.54
N ASN A 139 -10.51 -8.41 -2.45
CA ASN A 139 -9.90 -8.78 -1.17
C ASN A 139 -10.73 -9.74 -0.33
N SER A 140 -10.40 -11.03 -0.23
CA SER A 140 -11.25 -11.98 0.52
C SER A 140 -11.29 -11.81 2.05
N GLY A 141 -10.37 -11.03 2.63
CA GLY A 141 -10.30 -10.81 4.09
C GLY A 141 -11.00 -9.54 4.58
N PRO A 142 -10.92 -9.26 5.90
CA PRO A 142 -11.46 -8.02 6.47
C PRO A 142 -10.65 -6.79 6.02
N VAL A 143 -11.32 -5.65 5.88
CA VAL A 143 -10.69 -4.38 5.46
C VAL A 143 -10.98 -3.27 6.46
N THR A 144 -9.94 -2.53 6.84
CA THR A 144 -10.07 -1.24 7.51
C THR A 144 -9.49 -0.15 6.62
N ALA A 145 -10.25 0.91 6.34
CA ALA A 145 -9.83 1.96 5.43
C ALA A 145 -10.08 3.37 6.00
N TYR A 146 -9.09 4.24 5.83
CA TYR A 146 -9.12 5.65 6.20
C TYR A 146 -8.93 6.50 4.94
N LEU A 147 -9.94 7.28 4.59
CA LEU A 147 -9.99 8.05 3.35
C LEU A 147 -9.97 9.55 3.66
N GLU A 148 -8.87 10.21 3.30
CA GLU A 148 -8.78 11.67 3.26
C GLU A 148 -9.68 12.25 2.15
N SER A 149 -9.79 13.58 2.13
CA SER A 149 -10.64 14.28 1.17
C SER A 149 -10.34 13.88 -0.28
N GLY A 150 -11.39 13.56 -1.03
CA GLY A 150 -11.31 13.18 -2.45
C GLY A 150 -10.73 11.79 -2.73
N ALA A 151 -10.28 11.05 -1.71
CA ALA A 151 -9.80 9.69 -1.86
C ALA A 151 -10.90 8.73 -2.34
N LYS A 152 -10.52 7.70 -3.09
CA LYS A 152 -11.46 6.74 -3.68
C LYS A 152 -11.06 5.30 -3.39
N LEU A 153 -12.01 4.51 -2.91
CA LEU A 153 -11.83 3.09 -2.62
C LEU A 153 -12.90 2.26 -3.34
N THR A 154 -12.46 1.37 -4.22
CA THR A 154 -13.31 0.35 -4.84
C THR A 154 -12.87 -1.02 -4.36
N LEU A 155 -13.75 -1.74 -3.66
CA LEU A 155 -13.51 -3.10 -3.19
C LEU A 155 -14.55 -4.07 -3.74
N SER A 156 -14.10 -5.25 -4.15
CA SER A 156 -14.95 -6.39 -4.48
C SER A 156 -14.56 -7.63 -3.69
N ASN A 157 -15.53 -8.54 -3.50
CA ASN A 157 -15.34 -9.84 -2.84
C ASN A 157 -14.70 -9.68 -1.45
N CYS A 158 -15.22 -8.74 -0.66
CA CYS A 158 -14.61 -8.35 0.61
C CYS A 158 -15.14 -9.11 1.83
N GLY A 159 -14.29 -9.29 2.84
CA GLY A 159 -14.76 -9.68 4.18
C GLY A 159 -15.54 -8.55 4.84
N SER A 160 -15.49 -8.45 6.16
CA SER A 160 -16.08 -7.29 6.85
C SER A 160 -15.27 -6.03 6.57
N VAL A 161 -15.94 -4.89 6.37
CA VAL A 161 -15.33 -3.59 6.07
C VAL A 161 -15.64 -2.58 7.16
N ILE A 162 -14.61 -1.89 7.63
CA ILE A 162 -14.73 -0.69 8.43
C ILE A 162 -14.10 0.46 7.65
N ALA A 163 -14.88 1.50 7.34
CA ALA A 163 -14.42 2.63 6.56
C ALA A 163 -14.64 3.95 7.30
N TYR A 164 -13.64 4.83 7.22
CA TYR A 164 -13.63 6.15 7.82
C TYR A 164 -13.40 7.18 6.72
N LEU A 165 -14.40 8.02 6.47
CA LEU A 165 -14.52 8.80 5.25
C LEU A 165 -14.55 10.30 5.58
N LYS A 166 -13.59 11.08 5.08
CA LYS A 166 -13.69 12.54 5.10
C LYS A 166 -14.48 13.08 3.92
N THR A 167 -14.77 14.37 3.96
CA THR A 167 -15.52 15.10 2.93
C THR A 167 -15.07 14.75 1.52
N ASN A 168 -16.00 14.61 0.58
CA ASN A 168 -15.75 14.31 -0.84
C ASN A 168 -15.07 12.96 -1.14
N SER A 169 -14.77 12.14 -0.13
CA SER A 169 -14.25 10.79 -0.36
C SER A 169 -15.34 9.87 -0.92
N GLN A 170 -14.91 8.80 -1.59
CA GLN A 170 -15.82 7.89 -2.28
C GLN A 170 -15.47 6.45 -1.95
N ILE A 171 -16.48 5.64 -1.66
CA ILE A 171 -16.33 4.20 -1.49
C ILE A 171 -17.37 3.45 -2.33
N SER A 172 -16.92 2.41 -3.00
CA SER A 172 -17.76 1.48 -3.74
C SER A 172 -17.41 0.06 -3.30
N LEU A 173 -18.35 -0.62 -2.65
CA LEU A 173 -18.17 -1.97 -2.15
C LEU A 173 -19.11 -2.93 -2.88
N SER A 174 -18.60 -4.07 -3.32
CA SER A 174 -19.43 -5.16 -3.84
C SER A 174 -19.05 -6.50 -3.23
N ASP A 175 -20.05 -7.39 -3.12
CA ASP A 175 -19.90 -8.79 -2.72
C ASP A 175 -19.12 -8.91 -1.40
N GLY A 176 -19.50 -8.07 -0.43
CA GLY A 176 -18.80 -7.92 0.84
C GLY A 176 -19.50 -8.54 2.03
N GLY A 177 -18.79 -8.69 3.14
CA GLY A 177 -19.34 -9.04 4.45
C GLY A 177 -20.11 -7.88 5.10
N SER A 178 -20.03 -7.79 6.43
CA SER A 178 -20.63 -6.67 7.17
C SER A 178 -19.85 -5.38 6.96
N ILE A 179 -20.55 -4.25 6.81
CA ILE A 179 -19.99 -2.93 6.54
C ILE A 179 -20.33 -1.98 7.68
N ASN A 180 -19.33 -1.31 8.23
CA ASN A 180 -19.49 -0.16 9.11
C ASN A 180 -18.78 1.04 8.48
N VAL A 181 -19.52 2.12 8.20
CA VAL A 181 -18.97 3.35 7.62
C VAL A 181 -19.22 4.53 8.55
N TYR A 182 -18.15 5.21 8.92
CA TYR A 182 -18.19 6.47 9.65
C TYR A 182 -17.75 7.57 8.69
N TYR A 183 -18.59 8.57 8.49
CA TYR A 183 -18.39 9.51 7.39
C TYR A 183 -18.67 10.95 7.78
N ASP A 184 -17.91 11.86 7.19
CA ASP A 184 -18.22 13.28 7.17
C ASP A 184 -19.17 13.62 6.00
N ASN A 185 -19.66 14.86 5.93
CA ASN A 185 -20.57 15.33 4.91
C ASN A 185 -20.02 15.13 3.48
N ASP A 186 -20.91 15.12 2.49
CA ASP A 186 -20.56 15.11 1.06
C ASP A 186 -19.70 13.92 0.59
N THR A 187 -19.74 12.80 1.29
CA THR A 187 -19.07 11.56 0.84
C THR A 187 -20.01 10.70 -0.01
N ILE A 188 -19.48 9.99 -1.00
CA ILE A 188 -20.27 9.11 -1.89
C ILE A 188 -20.05 7.67 -1.48
N ARG A 189 -21.13 6.91 -1.31
CA ARG A 189 -21.08 5.48 -0.97
C ARG A 189 -22.00 4.68 -1.86
N THR A 190 -21.48 3.57 -2.37
CA THR A 190 -22.23 2.61 -3.18
C THR A 190 -21.98 1.21 -2.65
N TYR A 191 -23.06 0.45 -2.46
CA TYR A 191 -23.03 -0.92 -1.94
C TYR A 191 -23.82 -1.84 -2.87
N SER A 192 -23.31 -3.05 -3.09
CA SER A 192 -23.97 -4.07 -3.91
C SER A 192 -23.67 -5.46 -3.37
N ASN A 193 -24.70 -6.28 -3.13
CA ASN A 193 -24.55 -7.65 -2.63
C ASN A 193 -23.71 -7.77 -1.35
N ASN A 194 -23.82 -6.79 -0.44
CA ASN A 194 -23.13 -6.83 0.84
C ASN A 194 -24.02 -7.43 1.94
N GLY A 195 -23.39 -7.82 3.05
CA GLY A 195 -24.08 -8.22 4.27
C GLY A 195 -24.75 -7.04 5.00
N GLY A 196 -24.71 -7.04 6.34
CA GLY A 196 -25.27 -5.94 7.13
C GLY A 196 -24.50 -4.64 6.90
N ILE A 197 -25.22 -3.54 6.67
CA ILE A 197 -24.63 -2.20 6.47
C ILE A 197 -25.04 -1.29 7.62
N SER A 198 -24.07 -0.65 8.25
CA SER A 198 -24.23 0.36 9.28
C SER A 198 -23.47 1.62 8.87
N GLU A 199 -24.15 2.76 8.89
CA GLU A 199 -23.56 4.05 8.54
C GLU A 199 -23.77 5.04 9.69
N THR A 200 -22.73 5.80 10.02
CA THR A 200 -22.74 6.80 11.09
C THR A 200 -22.14 8.11 10.60
N LEU A 201 -22.96 9.17 10.56
CA LEU A 201 -22.48 10.52 10.27
C LEU A 201 -21.62 11.01 11.45
N CYS A 202 -20.42 11.46 11.14
CA CYS A 202 -19.39 11.89 12.08
C CYS A 202 -18.68 13.16 11.56
N PRO A 203 -19.28 14.35 11.71
CA PRO A 203 -18.82 15.61 11.10
C PRO A 203 -17.49 16.16 11.65
N SER A 204 -16.83 15.44 12.56
CA SER A 204 -15.57 15.85 13.18
C SER A 204 -14.62 14.65 13.29
N ILE A 205 -14.60 13.82 12.25
CA ILE A 205 -13.74 12.65 12.21
C ILE A 205 -12.27 13.06 12.16
N ILE A 206 -11.51 12.65 13.17
CA ILE A 206 -10.07 12.90 13.27
C ILE A 206 -9.36 11.56 13.09
N PHE A 207 -8.50 11.49 12.08
CA PHE A 207 -7.60 10.36 11.90
C PHE A 207 -6.38 10.52 12.81
N ASP A 208 -6.38 9.78 13.92
CA ASP A 208 -5.17 9.61 14.72
C ASP A 208 -4.34 8.45 14.14
N TYR A 209 -3.45 8.80 13.21
CA TYR A 209 -2.53 7.85 12.59
C TYR A 209 -1.50 7.26 13.57
N SER A 210 -1.34 7.86 14.77
CA SER A 210 -0.41 7.38 15.80
C SER A 210 -1.01 6.27 16.67
N ASN A 211 -2.33 6.28 16.89
CA ASN A 211 -3.04 5.26 17.67
C ASN A 211 -3.96 4.35 16.83
N MET A 212 -4.05 4.59 15.51
CA MET A 212 -4.80 3.79 14.55
C MET A 212 -6.26 3.53 14.95
N SER A 213 -6.85 4.49 15.67
CA SER A 213 -8.25 4.53 15.98
C SER A 213 -8.72 5.95 15.67
N PRO A 214 -9.71 6.14 14.81
CA PRO A 214 -10.27 7.45 14.59
C PRO A 214 -10.93 7.92 15.88
N ARG A 215 -10.79 9.21 16.16
CA ARG A 215 -11.45 9.88 17.28
C ARG A 215 -12.46 10.87 16.72
N GLY A 216 -13.50 11.18 17.49
CA GLY A 216 -14.52 12.16 17.10
C GLY A 216 -15.87 11.57 16.73
N CYS A 217 -16.04 10.26 16.91
CA CYS A 217 -17.28 9.53 17.06
C CYS A 217 -17.08 8.56 18.26
#